data_AF-A0A8S3G6Y1-F1
#
_entry.id   AF-A0A8S3G6Y1-F1
#
_cell.length_a   1.000
_cell.length_b   1.000
_cell.length_c   1.000
_cell.angle_alpha   90.00
_cell.angle_beta   90.00
_cell.angle_gamma   90.00
#
_symmetry.space_group_name_H-M   'P 1'
#
loop_
_entity.id
_entity.type
_entity.pdbx_description
1 polymer ?
#
loop_
_entity_poly.entity_id
_entity_poly.type
_entity_poly.pdbx_seq_one_letter_code
_entity_poly.pdbx_strand_id
1 'polypeptide(L)'
;GISMENILVSSLIDQLQTNTNKPSNSSAVSDYFEHLNLQANVRDQLVTYVHNLQIMSIENILWQASSLAQLTAATNQLTRAASFRASDKCHQLAFSLKRLSNQISYEDVRATSTEIINCISNALTVKMNDSLIIL
;
A
#
# COMPACT_ATOMS: atom_id res chain seq x y z
N GLY A 1 -13.98 25.75 3.13
CA GLY A 1 -13.75 24.30 3.06
C GLY A 1 -13.62 23.80 1.64
N ILE A 2 -12.52 23.12 1.31
CA ILE A 2 -12.41 22.21 0.16
C ILE A 2 -13.19 20.93 0.52
N SER A 3 -14.11 20.46 -0.32
CA SER A 3 -14.83 19.19 -0.06
C SER A 3 -13.92 18.00 -0.37
N MET A 4 -13.60 17.21 0.66
CA MET A 4 -12.69 16.06 0.54
C MET A 4 -13.34 14.81 -0.06
N GLU A 5 -14.69 14.75 -0.07
CA GLU A 5 -15.44 13.66 -0.70
C GLU A 5 -15.31 13.65 -2.23
N ASN A 6 -14.78 14.72 -2.84
CA ASN A 6 -14.67 14.91 -4.29
C ASN A 6 -13.23 14.88 -4.84
N ILE A 7 -12.20 14.58 -4.04
CA ILE A 7 -10.84 14.37 -4.57
C ILE A 7 -10.81 12.98 -5.22
N LEU A 8 -11.27 12.93 -6.47
CA LEU A 8 -11.33 11.72 -7.28
C LEU A 8 -9.92 11.17 -7.53
N VAL A 9 -9.76 9.85 -7.39
CA VAL A 9 -8.56 9.09 -7.75
C VAL A 9 -8.04 9.45 -9.15
N SER A 10 -8.94 9.80 -10.07
CA SER A 10 -8.61 10.26 -11.43
C SER A 10 -7.70 11.50 -11.47
N SER A 11 -7.91 12.49 -10.59
CA SER A 11 -7.09 13.71 -10.54
C SER A 11 -5.64 13.43 -10.09
N LEU A 12 -5.46 12.44 -9.21
CA LEU A 12 -4.13 11.97 -8.78
C LEU A 12 -3.41 11.19 -9.90
N ILE A 13 -4.15 10.40 -10.68
CA ILE A 13 -3.60 9.67 -11.84
C ILE A 13 -3.07 10.65 -12.89
N ASP A 14 -3.79 11.75 -13.15
CA ASP A 14 -3.37 12.79 -14.09
C ASP A 14 -2.08 13.50 -13.61
N GLN A 15 -1.93 13.75 -12.31
CA GLN A 15 -0.68 14.31 -11.74
C GLN A 15 0.52 13.36 -11.85
N LEU A 16 0.30 12.05 -11.75
CA LEU A 16 1.33 11.00 -11.91
C LEU A 16 1.89 10.98 -13.33
N GLN A 17 1.05 11.20 -14.36
CA GLN A 17 1.45 11.24 -15.76
C GLN A 17 2.31 12.47 -16.11
N THR A 18 2.17 13.58 -15.37
CA THR A 18 2.96 14.81 -15.62
C THR A 18 4.36 14.82 -14.99
N ASN A 19 4.62 13.98 -13.97
CA ASN A 19 5.87 14.01 -13.17
C ASN A 19 6.92 12.96 -13.57
N THR A 20 6.67 12.16 -14.62
CA THR A 20 7.50 10.98 -14.98
C THR A 20 8.80 11.31 -15.72
N ASN A 21 9.15 12.59 -15.92
CA ASN A 21 10.27 13.00 -16.78
C ASN A 21 11.63 13.11 -16.08
N LYS A 22 11.84 12.54 -14.88
CA LYS A 22 13.14 12.60 -14.20
C LYS A 22 13.77 11.20 -14.09
N PRO A 23 14.88 10.91 -14.79
CA PRO A 23 15.59 9.67 -14.58
C PRO A 23 16.31 9.75 -13.23
N SER A 24 15.92 8.89 -12.28
CA SER A 24 16.62 8.69 -11.01
C SER A 24 17.19 7.27 -11.02
N ASN A 25 18.47 7.12 -10.64
CA ASN A 25 19.28 5.90 -10.66
C ASN A 25 18.45 4.60 -10.68
N SER A 26 18.33 4.02 -11.88
CA SER A 26 17.14 3.28 -12.27
C SER A 26 17.16 1.78 -11.99
N SER A 27 18.31 1.15 -11.74
CA SER A 27 18.35 -0.32 -11.62
C SER A 27 17.71 -0.81 -10.32
N ALA A 28 18.26 -0.45 -9.15
CA ALA A 28 17.76 -0.98 -7.87
C ALA A 28 16.30 -0.60 -7.55
N VAL A 29 15.86 0.57 -8.01
CA VAL A 29 14.46 1.00 -7.86
C VAL A 29 13.56 0.23 -8.82
N SER A 30 13.97 0.04 -10.08
CA SER A 30 13.24 -0.78 -11.05
C SER A 30 13.14 -2.24 -10.60
N ASP A 31 14.24 -2.82 -10.13
CA ASP A 31 14.30 -4.20 -9.63
C ASP A 31 13.36 -4.40 -8.43
N TYR A 32 13.26 -3.41 -7.55
CA TYR A 32 12.31 -3.44 -6.43
C TYR A 32 10.84 -3.39 -6.90
N PHE A 33 10.51 -2.55 -7.89
CA PHE A 33 9.16 -2.49 -8.46
C PHE A 33 8.80 -3.77 -9.23
N GLU A 34 9.74 -4.32 -9.98
CA GLU A 34 9.58 -5.60 -10.67
C GLU A 34 9.30 -6.72 -9.66
N HIS A 35 10.07 -6.78 -8.58
CA HIS A 35 9.85 -7.75 -7.51
C HIS A 35 8.45 -7.62 -6.89
N LEU A 36 7.98 -6.39 -6.60
CA LEU A 36 6.63 -6.18 -6.07
C LEU A 36 5.54 -6.59 -7.07
N ASN A 37 5.73 -6.36 -8.37
CA ASN A 37 4.79 -6.79 -9.40
C ASN A 37 4.71 -8.32 -9.48
N LEU A 38 5.84 -9.02 -9.34
CA LEU A 38 5.85 -10.48 -9.27
C LEU A 38 5.05 -10.98 -8.05
N GLN A 39 5.21 -10.36 -6.89
CA GLN A 39 4.43 -10.71 -5.69
C GLN A 39 2.93 -10.43 -5.87
N ALA A 40 2.57 -9.32 -6.52
CA ALA A 40 1.18 -9.02 -6.84
C ALA A 40 0.55 -10.09 -7.74
N ASN A 41 1.27 -10.52 -8.77
CA ASN A 41 0.83 -11.60 -9.65
C ASN A 41 0.63 -12.92 -8.89
N VAL A 42 1.60 -13.30 -8.05
CA VAL A 42 1.50 -14.52 -7.22
C VAL A 42 0.29 -14.45 -6.29
N ARG A 43 0.06 -13.32 -5.61
CA ARG A 43 -1.11 -13.12 -4.74
C ARG A 43 -2.41 -13.25 -5.54
N ASP A 44 -2.54 -12.56 -6.66
CA ASP A 44 -3.79 -12.49 -7.43
C ASP A 44 -4.14 -13.84 -8.09
N GLN A 45 -3.13 -14.61 -8.51
CA GLN A 45 -3.31 -15.97 -8.99
C GLN A 45 -3.77 -16.91 -7.86
N LEU A 46 -3.06 -16.89 -6.73
CA LEU A 46 -3.31 -17.85 -5.65
C LEU A 46 -4.59 -17.54 -4.87
N VAL A 47 -4.96 -16.27 -4.65
CA VAL A 47 -6.18 -15.90 -3.91
C VAL A 47 -7.44 -16.47 -4.57
N THR A 48 -7.44 -16.57 -5.90
CA THR A 48 -8.55 -17.13 -6.68
C THR A 48 -8.61 -18.66 -6.57
N TYR A 49 -7.45 -19.30 -6.42
CA TYR A 49 -7.31 -20.76 -6.45
C TYR A 49 -7.57 -21.40 -5.08
N VAL A 50 -7.01 -20.84 -4.00
CA VAL A 50 -6.98 -21.52 -2.69
C VAL A 50 -8.34 -21.69 -2.02
N HIS A 51 -9.32 -20.84 -2.32
CA HIS A 51 -10.64 -20.90 -1.67
C HIS A 51 -11.49 -22.10 -2.12
N ASN A 52 -11.28 -22.60 -3.35
CA ASN A 52 -12.21 -23.54 -3.99
C ASN A 52 -11.69 -24.99 -4.08
N LEU A 53 -10.54 -25.28 -3.47
CA LEU A 53 -9.91 -26.59 -3.60
C LEU A 53 -10.43 -27.56 -2.54
N GLN A 54 -10.86 -28.73 -3.01
CA GLN A 54 -11.22 -29.83 -2.14
C GLN A 54 -9.97 -30.48 -1.54
N ILE A 55 -10.07 -30.94 -0.30
CA ILE A 55 -8.99 -31.64 0.39
C ILE A 55 -9.27 -33.14 0.31
N MET A 56 -8.64 -33.82 -0.65
CA MET A 56 -8.93 -35.23 -0.94
C MET A 56 -7.76 -36.19 -0.63
N SER A 57 -6.53 -35.69 -0.50
CA SER A 57 -5.34 -36.50 -0.21
C SER A 57 -4.28 -35.71 0.55
N ILE A 58 -3.29 -36.43 1.10
CA ILE A 58 -2.13 -35.80 1.75
C ILE A 58 -1.31 -34.95 0.76
N GLU A 59 -1.23 -35.34 -0.50
CA GLU A 59 -0.57 -34.55 -1.55
C GLU A 59 -1.32 -33.24 -1.81
N ASN A 60 -2.66 -33.27 -1.83
CA ASN A 60 -3.46 -32.05 -1.94
C ASN A 60 -3.23 -31.12 -0.75
N ILE A 61 -3.14 -31.67 0.47
CA ILE A 61 -2.82 -30.88 1.68
C ILE A 61 -1.46 -30.20 1.53
N LEU A 62 -0.43 -30.93 1.11
CA LEU A 62 0.92 -30.37 0.93
C LEU A 62 0.95 -29.24 -0.11
N TRP A 63 0.33 -29.45 -1.27
CA TRP A 63 0.29 -28.43 -2.33
C TRP A 63 -0.52 -27.20 -1.91
N GLN A 64 -1.66 -27.40 -1.27
CA GLN A 64 -2.49 -26.30 -0.77
C GLN A 64 -1.78 -25.52 0.34
N ALA A 65 -1.12 -26.21 1.28
CA ALA A 65 -0.33 -25.57 2.33
C ALA A 65 0.84 -24.75 1.75
N SER A 66 1.58 -25.29 0.78
CA SER A 66 2.66 -24.56 0.09
C SER A 66 2.14 -23.33 -0.67
N SER A 67 0.99 -23.47 -1.33
CA SER A 67 0.34 -22.37 -2.04
C SER A 67 -0.14 -21.28 -1.08
N LEU A 68 -0.72 -21.65 0.05
CA LEU A 68 -1.13 -20.71 1.10
C LEU A 68 0.07 -19.99 1.73
N ALA A 69 1.19 -20.69 1.95
CA ALA A 69 2.43 -20.06 2.42
C ALA A 69 2.96 -19.02 1.42
N GLN A 70 2.92 -19.31 0.12
CA GLN A 70 3.31 -18.35 -0.92
C GLN A 70 2.35 -17.15 -0.99
N LEU A 71 1.03 -17.40 -0.95
CA LEU A 71 0.01 -16.35 -0.94
C LEU A 71 0.18 -15.40 0.25
N THR A 72 0.35 -15.95 1.45
CA THR A 72 0.52 -15.15 2.67
C THR A 72 1.85 -14.40 2.67
N ALA A 73 2.95 -15.01 2.21
CA ALA A 73 4.22 -14.33 2.06
C ALA A 73 4.14 -13.13 1.09
N ALA A 74 3.55 -13.33 -0.08
CA ALA A 74 3.33 -12.29 -1.08
C ALA A 74 2.45 -11.16 -0.55
N THR A 75 1.34 -11.51 0.11
CA THR A 75 0.43 -10.56 0.77
C THR A 75 1.17 -9.72 1.79
N ASN A 76 1.93 -10.34 2.68
CA ASN A 76 2.69 -9.64 3.72
C ASN A 76 3.74 -8.69 3.13
N GLN A 77 4.44 -9.10 2.08
CA GLN A 77 5.41 -8.23 1.39
C GLN A 77 4.74 -7.01 0.75
N LEU A 78 3.62 -7.21 0.05
CA LEU A 78 2.87 -6.13 -0.58
C LEU A 78 2.29 -5.16 0.46
N THR A 79 1.73 -5.71 1.54
CA THR A 79 1.19 -4.95 2.67
C THR A 79 2.25 -4.06 3.31
N ARG A 80 3.45 -4.61 3.60
CA ARG A 80 4.58 -3.81 4.12
C ARG A 80 5.01 -2.71 3.17
N ALA A 81 5.12 -3.02 1.88
CA ALA A 81 5.52 -2.04 0.87
C ALA A 81 4.49 -0.90 0.75
N ALA A 82 3.20 -1.24 0.75
CA ALA A 82 2.11 -0.27 0.72
C ALA A 82 2.12 0.62 1.97
N SER A 83 2.21 0.03 3.17
CA SER A 83 2.25 0.78 4.42
C SER A 83 3.47 1.68 4.54
N PHE A 84 4.64 1.23 4.09
CA PHE A 84 5.85 2.04 4.08
C PHE A 84 5.68 3.28 3.18
N ARG A 85 5.21 3.08 1.94
CA ARG A 85 4.98 4.17 0.97
C ARG A 85 3.90 5.13 1.43
N ALA A 86 2.80 4.62 1.98
CA ALA A 86 1.73 5.43 2.55
C ALA A 86 2.25 6.28 3.72
N SER A 87 3.01 5.68 4.64
CA SER A 87 3.61 6.40 5.77
C SER A 87 4.54 7.52 5.31
N ASP A 88 5.45 7.23 4.36
CA ASP A 88 6.37 8.23 3.79
C ASP A 88 5.59 9.37 3.14
N LYS A 89 4.57 9.05 2.32
CA LYS A 89 3.79 10.09 1.64
C LYS A 89 2.97 10.93 2.61
N CYS A 90 2.35 10.33 3.61
CA CYS A 90 1.56 11.06 4.62
C CYS A 90 2.44 11.94 5.50
N HIS A 91 3.69 11.52 5.77
CA HIS A 91 4.69 12.37 6.41
C HIS A 91 5.07 13.58 5.54
N GLN A 92 5.30 13.38 4.24
CA GLN A 92 5.56 14.48 3.30
C GLN A 92 4.39 15.46 3.18
N LEU A 93 3.15 14.94 3.20
CA LEU A 93 1.93 15.76 3.21
C LEU A 93 1.83 16.59 4.49
N ALA A 94 2.15 16.01 5.66
CA ALA A 94 2.16 16.73 6.93
C ALA A 94 3.12 17.94 6.90
N PHE A 95 4.33 17.72 6.39
CA PHE A 95 5.30 18.80 6.22
C PHE A 95 4.85 19.87 5.22
N SER A 96 4.26 19.45 4.11
CA SER A 96 3.76 20.37 3.09
C SER A 96 2.59 21.20 3.63
N LEU A 97 1.66 20.58 4.36
CA LEU A 97 0.56 21.26 5.03
C LEU A 97 1.06 22.30 6.03
N LYS A 98 2.04 21.93 6.87
CA LYS A 98 2.67 22.87 7.82
C LYS A 98 3.29 24.07 7.12
N ARG A 99 3.94 23.87 5.97
CA ARG A 99 4.55 24.97 5.20
C ARG A 99 3.50 25.88 4.56
N LEU A 100 2.38 25.32 4.14
CA LEU A 100 1.31 26.02 3.44
C LEU A 100 0.19 26.51 4.36
N SER A 101 0.25 26.23 5.67
CA SER A 101 -0.85 26.47 6.61
C SER A 101 -1.29 27.93 6.68
N ASN A 102 -0.37 28.87 6.46
CA ASN A 102 -0.65 30.31 6.48
C ASN A 102 -1.31 30.81 5.17
N GLN A 103 -1.43 29.96 4.15
CA GLN A 103 -1.97 30.29 2.83
C GLN A 103 -3.36 29.70 2.60
N ILE A 104 -3.88 28.90 3.54
CA ILE A 104 -5.18 28.24 3.45
C ILE A 104 -6.00 28.52 4.71
N SER A 105 -7.31 28.23 4.66
CA SER A 105 -8.18 28.47 5.81
C SER A 105 -7.88 27.50 6.96
N TYR A 106 -8.14 27.93 8.20
CA TYR A 106 -8.01 27.07 9.38
C TYR A 106 -8.87 25.80 9.27
N GLU A 107 -10.06 25.91 8.67
CA GLU A 107 -10.95 24.77 8.41
C GLU A 107 -10.27 23.72 7.52
N ASP A 108 -9.64 24.17 6.43
CA ASP A 108 -8.93 23.28 5.49
C ASP A 108 -7.68 22.66 6.15
N VAL A 109 -6.95 23.44 6.97
CA VAL A 109 -5.83 22.90 7.76
C VAL A 109 -6.31 21.79 8.69
N ARG A 110 -7.42 22.01 9.41
CA ARG A 110 -7.98 21.04 10.34
C ARG A 110 -8.44 19.78 9.62
N ALA A 111 -9.23 19.92 8.55
CA ALA A 111 -9.74 18.79 7.78
C ALA A 111 -8.59 17.96 7.18
N THR A 112 -7.61 18.61 6.55
CA THR A 112 -6.45 17.93 5.95
C THR A 112 -5.59 17.25 7.02
N SER A 113 -5.40 17.89 8.18
CA SER A 113 -4.64 17.30 9.29
C SER A 113 -5.29 16.01 9.81
N THR A 114 -6.63 15.98 9.91
CA THR A 114 -7.37 14.77 10.32
C THR A 114 -7.13 13.60 9.36
N GLU A 115 -7.18 13.82 8.05
CA GLU A 115 -6.91 12.74 7.08
C GLU A 115 -5.45 12.28 7.08
N ILE A 116 -4.50 13.20 7.28
CA ILE A 116 -3.09 12.84 7.42
C ILE A 116 -2.88 11.98 8.67
N ILE A 117 -3.53 12.33 9.79
CA ILE A 117 -3.48 11.54 11.03
C ILE A 117 -4.09 10.15 10.80
N ASN A 118 -5.25 10.08 10.16
CA ASN A 118 -5.90 8.81 9.82
C ASN A 118 -5.01 7.93 8.93
N CYS A 119 -4.39 8.52 7.91
CA CYS A 119 -3.44 7.81 7.04
C CYS A 119 -2.28 7.20 7.85
N ILE A 120 -1.63 8.01 8.68
CA ILE A 120 -0.50 7.55 9.50
C ILE A 120 -0.96 6.44 10.45
N SER A 121 -2.11 6.63 11.11
CA SER A 121 -2.69 5.61 11.99
C SER A 121 -2.91 4.29 11.25
N ASN A 122 -3.57 4.31 10.10
CA ASN A 122 -3.85 3.10 9.32
C ASN A 122 -2.57 2.42 8.83
N ALA A 123 -1.58 3.20 8.36
CA ALA A 123 -0.32 2.66 7.89
C ALA A 123 0.52 2.02 9.02
N LEU A 124 0.45 2.59 10.23
CA LEU A 124 1.15 2.05 11.41
C LEU A 124 0.46 0.82 12.00
N THR A 125 -0.87 0.79 12.06
CA THR A 125 -1.63 -0.38 12.57
C THR A 125 -1.31 -1.65 11.78
N VAL A 126 -1.26 -1.53 10.45
CA VAL A 126 -0.91 -2.65 9.57
C VAL A 126 0.50 -3.18 9.84
N LYS A 127 1.46 -2.28 10.11
CA LYS A 127 2.85 -2.66 10.44
C LYS A 127 2.95 -3.41 11.77
N MET A 128 2.07 -3.14 12.73
CA MET A 128 2.06 -3.80 14.03
C MET A 128 1.43 -5.20 13.99
N ASN A 129 0.40 -5.41 13.17
CA ASN A 129 -0.28 -6.70 13.05
C ASN A 129 0.61 -7.80 12.43
N ASP A 130 1.56 -7.43 11.57
CA ASP A 130 2.57 -8.36 11.02
C ASP A 130 3.46 -9.02 12.11
N SER A 131 3.54 -8.43 13.31
CA SER A 131 4.35 -8.97 14.41
C SER A 131 3.63 -10.04 15.25
N LEU A 132 2.35 -10.30 14.98
CA LEU A 132 1.50 -11.15 15.82
C LEU A 132 1.17 -12.53 15.22
N ILE A 133 1.74 -12.88 14.06
CA ILE A 133 1.60 -14.21 13.45
C ILE A 133 2.86 -15.02 13.74
N ILE A 134 3.05 -15.42 14.99
CA ILE A 134 3.85 -16.58 15.37
C ILE A 134 2.98 -17.40 16.33
N LEU A 135 2.27 -18.38 15.76
CA LEU A 135 1.69 -19.51 16.48
C LEU A 135 1.99 -20.77 15.68
#